data_AF-A0A523XC75-F1
#
_entry.id   AF-A0A523XC75-F1
#
_cell.length_a   1.000
_cell.length_b   1.000
_cell.length_c   1.000
_cell.angle_alpha   90.00
_cell.angle_beta   90.00
_cell.angle_gamma   90.00
#
_symmetry.space_group_name_H-M   'P 1'
#
loop_
_entity.id
_entity.type
_entity.pdbx_description
1 polymer ?
#
loop_
_entity_poly.entity_id
_entity_poly.type
_entity_poly.pdbx_seq_one_letter_code
_entity_poly.pdbx_strand_id
1 'polypeptide(L)' 'DDYTTMMVKTHLSLTHDPAVKGVPKGWALPIRDVLIYSGAKFLCPCAGTISLMPGTSSDPAFRKVDVDVKTGKVQGLF' A
#
# COMPACT_ATOMS: atom_id res chain seq x y z
N ASP A 1 11.84 -20.72 -14.19
CA ASP A 1 12.75 -20.76 -13.02
C ASP A 1 13.49 -19.46 -12.73
N ASP A 2 13.25 -18.36 -13.44
CA ASP A 2 13.99 -17.09 -13.24
C ASP A 2 13.12 -15.96 -12.65
N TYR A 3 11.84 -16.24 -12.36
CA TYR A 3 10.90 -15.27 -11.80
C TYR A 3 10.65 -15.54 -10.32
N THR A 4 10.65 -14.48 -9.51
CA THR A 4 10.31 -14.54 -8.07
C THR A 4 8.88 -14.07 -7.84
N THR A 5 8.19 -14.63 -6.84
CA THR A 5 6.80 -14.26 -6.53
C THR A 5 6.74 -13.20 -5.43
N MET A 6 6.02 -12.10 -5.70
CA MET A 6 5.77 -11.04 -4.73
C MET A 6 4.26 -10.93 -4.47
N MET A 7 3.83 -11.41 -3.30
CA MET A 7 2.40 -11.45 -2.97
C MET A 7 1.85 -10.04 -2.74
N VAL A 8 0.80 -9.67 -3.47
CA VAL A 8 0.12 -8.40 -3.26
C VAL A 8 -1.23 -8.64 -2.58
N LYS A 9 -1.32 -8.24 -1.31
CA LYS A 9 -2.50 -8.40 -0.46
C LYS A 9 -2.61 -7.26 0.54
N THR A 10 -3.72 -7.21 1.26
CA THR A 10 -3.86 -6.29 2.40
C THR A 10 -2.77 -6.54 3.45
N HIS A 11 -2.18 -5.48 3.99
CA HIS A 11 -1.20 -5.54 5.08
C HIS A 11 -1.88 -5.63 6.46
N LEU A 12 -3.19 -5.41 6.52
CA LEU A 12 -3.95 -5.31 7.77
C LEU A 12 -4.35 -6.67 8.36
N SER A 13 -4.18 -7.75 7.62
CA SER A 13 -4.52 -9.12 8.01
C SER A 13 -3.50 -10.10 7.46
N LEU A 14 -3.40 -11.29 8.04
CA LEU A 14 -2.69 -12.42 7.42
C LEU A 14 -3.46 -12.97 6.21
N THR A 15 -4.79 -12.82 6.17
CA THR A 15 -5.65 -13.22 5.04
C THR A 15 -5.69 -12.17 3.92
N HIS A 16 -6.56 -12.33 2.93
CA HIS A 16 -6.91 -11.28 1.97
C HIS A 16 -7.87 -10.22 2.53
N ASP A 17 -8.62 -10.54 3.59
CA ASP A 17 -9.64 -9.67 4.16
C ASP A 17 -9.08 -8.85 5.33
N PRO A 18 -9.06 -7.51 5.26
CA PRO A 18 -8.57 -6.65 6.34
C PRO A 18 -9.37 -6.77 7.66
N ALA A 19 -10.62 -7.25 7.63
CA ALA A 19 -11.46 -7.39 8.82
C ALA A 19 -11.07 -8.60 9.68
N VAL A 20 -10.50 -9.64 9.08
CA VAL A 20 -10.10 -10.87 9.80
C VAL A 20 -8.79 -10.62 10.53
N LYS A 21 -8.82 -10.55 11.87
CA LYS A 21 -7.64 -10.30 12.72
C LYS A 21 -7.15 -11.57 13.42
N GLY A 22 -5.96 -11.48 14.03
CA GLY A 22 -5.37 -12.59 14.79
C GLY A 22 -4.71 -13.63 13.90
N VAL A 23 -4.88 -14.91 14.25
CA VAL A 23 -4.29 -16.06 13.54
C VAL A 23 -5.39 -16.90 12.89
N PRO A 24 -5.94 -16.45 11.73
CA PRO A 24 -7.00 -17.14 11.03
C PRO A 24 -6.51 -18.48 10.44
N LYS A 25 -7.36 -19.52 10.54
CA LYS A 25 -7.10 -20.88 10.03
C LYS A 25 -8.20 -21.31 9.07
N GLY A 26 -7.89 -22.20 8.13
CA GLY A 26 -8.88 -22.80 7.22
C GLY A 26 -9.43 -21.84 6.16
N TRP A 27 -8.66 -20.82 5.76
CA TRP A 27 -9.05 -19.86 4.74
C TRP A 27 -8.29 -20.09 3.43
N ALA A 28 -8.90 -19.72 2.31
CA ALA A 28 -8.27 -19.74 0.99
C ALA A 28 -7.90 -18.32 0.57
N LEU A 29 -6.77 -18.16 -0.12
CA LEU A 29 -6.35 -16.88 -0.69
C LEU A 29 -6.87 -16.76 -2.13
N PRO A 30 -7.91 -15.95 -2.41
CA PRO A 30 -8.36 -15.73 -3.78
C PRO A 30 -7.35 -14.85 -4.51
N ILE A 31 -6.90 -15.29 -5.69
CA ILE A 31 -6.06 -14.47 -6.58
C ILE A 31 -6.95 -14.00 -7.73
N ARG A 32 -7.02 -12.69 -7.95
CA ARG A 32 -7.83 -12.09 -9.02
C ARG A 32 -7.04 -11.94 -10.30
N ASP A 33 -5.87 -11.32 -10.19
CA ASP A 33 -4.99 -10.98 -11.32
C ASP A 33 -3.54 -11.29 -10.97
N VAL A 34 -2.68 -11.42 -11.99
CA VAL A 34 -1.23 -11.52 -11.82
C VAL A 34 -0.57 -10.43 -12.65
N LEU A 35 0.11 -9.50 -11.97
CA LEU A 35 0.92 -8.47 -12.63
C LEU A 35 2.32 -9.03 -12.88
N ILE A 36 2.87 -8.81 -14.06
CA ILE A 36 4.19 -9.30 -14.44
C ILE A 36 5.14 -8.13 -14.63
N TYR A 37 6.18 -8.06 -13.79
CA TYR A 37 7.25 -7.08 -13.90
C TYR A 37 8.49 -7.75 -14.47
N SER A 38 8.52 -7.92 -15.80
CA SER A 38 9.58 -8.66 -16.49
C SER A 38 10.99 -8.07 -16.31
N GLY A 39 11.12 -6.74 -16.16
CA GLY A 39 12.42 -6.13 -15.89
C GLY A 39 13.02 -6.50 -14.54
N ALA A 40 12.18 -6.56 -13.49
CA ALA A 40 12.58 -6.98 -12.15
C ALA A 40 12.44 -8.49 -11.91
N LYS A 41 11.95 -9.23 -12.91
CA LYS A 41 11.61 -10.66 -12.85
C LYS A 41 10.67 -11.01 -11.69
N PHE A 42 9.66 -10.17 -11.43
CA PHE A 42 8.63 -10.45 -10.41
C PHE A 42 7.28 -10.82 -11.00
N LEU A 43 6.67 -11.86 -10.42
CA LEU A 43 5.26 -12.22 -10.59
C LEU A 43 4.49 -11.75 -9.36
N CYS A 44 3.53 -10.85 -9.56
CA CYS A 44 2.79 -10.19 -8.49
C CYS A 44 1.31 -10.61 -8.51
N PRO A 45 0.96 -11.76 -7.90
CA PRO A 45 -0.42 -12.17 -7.75
C PRO A 45 -1.16 -11.23 -6.78
N CYS A 46 -2.29 -10.70 -7.24
CA CYS A 46 -3.11 -9.72 -6.54
C CYS A 46 -4.31 -10.40 -5.88
N ALA A 47 -4.36 -10.39 -4.55
CA ALA A 47 -5.42 -11.00 -3.76
C ALA A 47 -6.56 -10.04 -3.36
N GLY A 48 -6.69 -8.91 -4.07
CA GLY A 48 -7.69 -7.88 -3.79
C GLY A 48 -7.41 -6.59 -4.56
N THR A 49 -8.21 -5.56 -4.30
CA THR A 49 -7.98 -4.22 -4.85
C THR A 49 -6.81 -3.53 -4.16
N ILE A 50 -5.87 -3.03 -4.95
CA ILE A 50 -4.68 -2.31 -4.49
C ILE A 50 -4.79 -0.87 -4.98
N SER A 51 -4.60 0.09 -4.08
CA SER A 51 -4.46 1.49 -4.47
C SER A 51 -3.01 1.75 -4.87
N LEU A 52 -2.79 1.99 -6.16
CA LEU A 52 -1.49 2.40 -6.70
C LEU A 52 -1.28 3.92 -6.64
N MET A 53 -2.36 4.67 -6.45
CA MET A 53 -2.35 6.13 -6.40
C MET A 53 -3.16 6.60 -5.19
N PRO A 54 -2.52 6.94 -4.06
CA PRO A 54 -3.22 7.49 -2.92
C PRO A 54 -3.75 8.88 -3.26
N GLY A 55 -5.00 9.14 -2.92
CA GLY A 55 -5.60 10.47 -3.00
C GLY A 55 -5.26 11.33 -1.78
N THR A 56 -5.53 12.63 -1.87
CA THR A 56 -5.46 13.54 -0.72
C THR A 56 -6.65 13.33 0.23
N SER A 57 -6.45 13.59 1.53
CA SER A 57 -7.52 13.65 2.52
C SER A 57 -8.49 14.81 2.25
N SER A 58 -9.63 14.84 2.95
CA SER A 58 -10.57 15.98 2.93
C SER A 58 -9.95 17.27 3.50
N ASP A 59 -9.12 17.13 4.54
CA ASP A 59 -8.23 18.17 5.05
C ASP A 59 -6.75 17.82 4.76
N PRO A 60 -6.20 18.19 3.59
CA PRO A 60 -4.82 17.92 3.24
C PRO A 60 -3.83 18.76 4.05
N ALA A 61 -2.73 18.10 4.45
CA ALA A 61 -1.69 18.68 5.30
C ALA A 61 -1.02 19.92 4.71
N PHE A 62 -0.93 20.05 3.37
CA PHE A 62 -0.30 21.20 2.72
C PHE A 62 -0.96 22.54 3.09
N ARG A 63 -2.21 22.56 3.55
CA ARG A 63 -2.89 23.78 4.03
C ARG A 63 -2.24 24.37 5.28
N LYS A 64 -1.53 23.55 6.06
CA LYS A 64 -0.86 23.92 7.31
C LYS A 64 0.64 24.11 7.12
N VAL A 65 1.15 23.87 5.91
CA VAL A 65 2.58 24.02 5.59
C VAL A 65 2.86 25.48 5.28
N ASP A 66 3.78 26.08 6.02
CA ASP A 66 4.24 27.45 5.78
C ASP A 66 5.71 27.62 6.19
N VAL A 67 6.33 28.73 5.78
CA VAL A 67 7.72 29.09 6.11
C VAL A 67 7.74 30.47 6.76
N ASP A 68 8.29 30.53 7.97
CA ASP A 68 8.52 31.81 8.65
C ASP A 68 9.53 32.65 7.85
N VAL A 69 9.10 33.78 7.31
CA VAL A 69 9.92 34.69 6.48
C VAL A 69 11.09 35.36 7.21
N LYS A 70 11.08 35.39 8.55
CA LYS A 70 12.15 35.98 9.36
C LYS A 70 13.16 34.95 9.82
N THR A 71 12.69 33.77 10.22
CA THR A 71 13.55 32.72 10.78
C THR A 71 13.92 31.62 9.78
N GLY A 72 13.23 31.57 8.64
CA GLY A 72 13.37 30.51 7.63
C GLY A 72 12.86 29.15 8.09
N LYS A 73 12.17 29.06 9.24
CA LYS A 73 11.71 27.80 9.80
C LYS A 73 10.42 27.32 9.13
N VAL A 74 10.42 26.07 8.71
CA VAL A 74 9.25 25.41 8.12
C VAL A 74 8.32 24.92 9.23
N GLN A 75 7.03 25.17 9.07
CA GLN A 75 5.96 24.72 9.97
C GLN A 75 5.04 23.73 9.25
N GLY A 76 4.45 22.79 9.98
CA GLY A 76 3.40 21.89 9.48
C GLY A 76 3.85 20.80 8.49
N LEU A 77 5.16 20.60 8.31
CA LEU A 77 5.71 19.54 7.43
C LEU A 77 5.76 18.16 8.13
N PHE A 78 5.86 18.16 9.46
CA PHE A 78 5.89 16.98 10.33
C PHE A 78 5.16 17.28 11.64
#